data_AF-A0A958LRI1-F1
#
_entry.id   AF-A0A958LRI1-F1
#
_cell.length_a   1.000
_cell.length_b   1.000
_cell.length_c   1.000
_cell.angle_alpha   90.00
_cell.angle_beta   90.00
_cell.angle_gamma   90.00
#
_symmetry.space_group_name_H-M   'P 1'
#
loop_
_entity.id
_entity.type
_entity.pdbx_description
1 polymer ?
#
loop_
_entity_poly.entity_id
_entity_poly.type
_entity_poly.pdbx_seq_one_letter_code
_entity_poly.pdbx_strand_id
1 'polypeptide(L)'
;MVSQSEDIWSEYDFRQIPFANIARVGQRSLLYRDLFCVSWLLGRFCNYSCSYCWPYASTRDKDHRPTKLVMSTLDEIKRQARERGFNSFHFSFSGGEPTMHPGYLEIVSHYAKDQVNCNYQSIHMTSNCSPGIRWFEKYADATKAIHRVSITASYHSEFADRAKFRDKLVFLQGRDIQVTINMVMVPSRFNALWEDALYFHESGINVTLKPQSNENATQVVEGYAEEQLRRMQNGMPQRQYTQSRLEAESVKSARPKSKVVLPRDEVDRLGRAKGIPSQIMQVELTDESGYPWYMDQAERFNAFAFNRFEGWECSSGFRSLVIREPDGHIKRSYSCNDEPLGHIETGFQLFDRPEPCKTKSCVSSADSKIPKRRPGCQMPLWPGDETYQGSGKGAGEIKL
;
A
#
# COMPACT_ATOMS: atom_id res chain seq x y z
N MET A 1 -31.78 12.08 11.29
CA MET A 1 -30.85 12.58 10.25
C MET A 1 -29.57 12.99 10.97
N VAL A 2 -28.53 12.18 10.85
CA VAL A 2 -27.21 12.53 11.39
C VAL A 2 -26.69 13.68 10.54
N SER A 3 -26.37 14.81 11.17
CA SER A 3 -25.64 15.91 10.55
C SER A 3 -24.34 15.32 10.00
N GLN A 4 -24.25 15.16 8.67
CA GLN A 4 -23.03 14.66 8.04
C GLN A 4 -21.96 15.72 8.25
N SER A 5 -20.95 15.41 9.07
CA SER A 5 -19.81 16.29 9.26
C SER A 5 -19.14 16.54 7.91
N GLU A 6 -18.75 17.79 7.63
CA GLU A 6 -18.14 18.18 6.34
C GLU A 6 -16.83 17.42 6.05
N ASP A 7 -16.24 16.74 7.04
CA ASP A 7 -14.95 16.06 6.96
C ASP A 7 -14.99 14.67 6.30
N ILE A 8 -16.19 14.12 6.00
CA ILE A 8 -16.34 12.81 5.32
C ILE A 8 -16.06 12.89 3.82
N TRP A 9 -15.92 14.10 3.26
CA TRP A 9 -15.70 14.34 1.84
C TRP A 9 -14.29 14.87 1.58
N SER A 10 -13.69 14.44 0.46
CA SER A 10 -12.44 15.00 -0.04
C SER A 10 -12.62 16.48 -0.40
N GLU A 11 -11.70 17.32 0.06
CA GLU A 11 -11.64 18.75 -0.30
C GLU A 11 -10.91 18.97 -1.63
N TYR A 12 -10.23 17.93 -2.13
CA TYR A 12 -9.52 17.94 -3.40
C TYR A 12 -10.36 17.26 -4.49
N ASP A 13 -10.64 17.98 -5.57
CA ASP A 13 -11.37 17.46 -6.72
C ASP A 13 -10.44 16.69 -7.67
N PHE A 14 -10.37 15.37 -7.47
CA PHE A 14 -9.54 14.48 -8.28
C PHE A 14 -9.92 14.46 -9.78
N ARG A 15 -11.10 14.95 -10.17
CA ARG A 15 -11.52 15.00 -11.59
C ARG A 15 -10.79 16.07 -12.39
N GLN A 16 -10.18 17.04 -11.72
CA GLN A 16 -9.38 18.08 -12.37
C GLN A 16 -8.02 17.55 -12.85
N ILE A 17 -7.60 16.37 -12.37
CA ILE A 17 -6.35 15.75 -12.79
C ILE A 17 -6.45 15.39 -14.28
N PRO A 18 -5.54 15.92 -15.13
CA PRO A 18 -5.54 15.64 -16.57
C PRO A 18 -4.87 14.29 -16.82
N PHE A 19 -5.53 13.18 -16.45
CA PHE A 19 -4.98 11.83 -16.50
C PHE A 19 -4.33 11.46 -17.84
N ALA A 20 -4.87 11.95 -18.96
CA ALA A 20 -4.30 11.75 -20.29
C ALA A 20 -2.90 12.38 -20.45
N ASN A 21 -2.63 13.49 -19.78
CA ASN A 21 -1.40 14.29 -19.88
C ASN A 21 -0.39 13.98 -18.76
N ILE A 22 -0.70 13.04 -17.85
CA ILE A 22 0.23 12.65 -16.79
C ILE A 22 1.44 11.96 -17.41
N ALA A 23 2.63 12.46 -17.13
CA ALA A 23 3.90 11.94 -17.62
C ALA A 23 4.67 11.11 -16.58
N ARG A 24 4.45 11.36 -15.29
CA ARG A 24 5.10 10.66 -14.17
C ARG A 24 4.11 10.43 -13.03
N VAL A 25 4.24 9.31 -12.32
CA VAL A 25 3.43 9.00 -11.13
C VAL A 25 4.23 8.19 -10.13
N GLY A 26 3.97 8.36 -8.83
CA GLY A 26 4.47 7.48 -7.79
C GLY A 26 3.94 7.82 -6.40
N GLN A 27 4.05 6.85 -5.48
CA GLN A 27 3.88 7.12 -4.05
C GLN A 27 4.97 8.09 -3.61
N ARG A 28 4.63 9.17 -2.90
CA ARG A 28 5.59 10.19 -2.46
C ARG A 28 6.78 9.59 -1.69
N SER A 29 6.54 8.60 -0.83
CA SER A 29 7.63 7.94 -0.10
C SER A 29 8.57 7.14 -1.00
N LEU A 30 8.12 6.66 -2.17
CA LEU A 30 8.98 6.02 -3.16
C LEU A 30 9.67 7.07 -4.03
N LEU A 31 8.98 8.14 -4.39
CA LEU A 31 9.59 9.22 -5.18
C LEU A 31 10.76 9.86 -4.44
N TYR A 32 10.70 10.05 -3.13
CA TYR A 32 11.68 10.88 -2.39
C TYR A 32 12.53 10.13 -1.36
N ARG A 33 12.56 8.79 -1.39
CA ARG A 33 13.40 7.98 -0.49
C ARG A 33 14.04 6.84 -1.26
N ASP A 34 15.19 6.38 -0.77
CA ASP A 34 15.88 5.13 -1.09
C ASP A 34 15.11 3.88 -0.60
N LEU A 35 13.78 3.88 -0.79
CA LEU A 35 12.86 2.87 -0.29
C LEU A 35 12.72 1.71 -1.28
N PHE A 36 13.01 0.51 -0.79
CA PHE A 36 12.69 -0.76 -1.42
C PHE A 36 11.41 -1.35 -0.84
N CYS A 37 10.45 -1.73 -1.70
CA CYS A 37 9.12 -2.20 -1.29
C CYS A 37 8.93 -3.70 -1.58
N VAL A 38 8.51 -4.45 -0.56
CA VAL A 38 8.16 -5.87 -0.68
C VAL A 38 6.70 -6.06 -0.32
N SER A 39 5.93 -6.71 -1.19
CA SER A 39 4.61 -7.24 -0.83
C SER A 39 4.67 -8.76 -0.80
N TRP A 40 4.36 -9.36 0.34
CA TRP A 40 4.48 -10.80 0.54
C TRP A 40 3.19 -11.38 1.07
N LEU A 41 2.57 -12.25 0.27
CA LEU A 41 1.46 -13.09 0.71
C LEU A 41 2.05 -14.30 1.44
N LEU A 42 1.99 -14.36 2.78
CA LEU A 42 2.66 -15.39 3.60
C LEU A 42 2.01 -16.78 3.56
N GLY A 43 0.86 -16.89 2.91
CA GLY A 43 0.03 -18.09 2.79
C GLY A 43 -1.38 -17.69 2.38
N ARG A 44 -2.18 -18.65 1.92
CA ARG A 44 -3.60 -18.44 1.60
C ARG A 44 -4.52 -18.92 2.71
N PHE A 45 -4.03 -19.67 3.70
CA PHE A 45 -4.86 -20.06 4.84
C PHE A 45 -5.55 -18.84 5.47
N CYS A 46 -6.87 -18.91 5.63
CA CYS A 46 -7.65 -17.89 6.32
C CYS A 46 -8.61 -18.54 7.32
N ASN A 47 -8.87 -17.88 8.44
CA ASN A 47 -9.86 -18.31 9.43
C ASN A 47 -11.28 -17.80 9.14
N TYR A 48 -11.47 -16.87 8.20
CA TYR A 48 -12.79 -16.40 7.73
C TYR A 48 -13.13 -16.99 6.37
N SER A 49 -14.42 -17.08 6.03
CA SER A 49 -14.95 -17.62 4.77
C SER A 49 -15.93 -16.65 4.11
N CYS A 50 -15.47 -15.44 3.81
CA CYS A 50 -16.31 -14.37 3.30
C CYS A 50 -16.99 -14.73 1.97
N SER A 51 -18.27 -14.41 1.86
CA SER A 51 -19.11 -14.72 0.69
C SER A 51 -18.57 -14.14 -0.63
N TYR A 52 -17.82 -13.04 -0.56
CA TYR A 52 -17.21 -12.33 -1.68
C TYR A 52 -15.70 -12.56 -1.82
N CYS A 53 -15.12 -13.50 -1.08
CA CYS A 53 -13.69 -13.83 -1.19
C CYS A 53 -13.41 -14.57 -2.50
N TRP A 54 -12.34 -14.21 -3.20
CA TRP A 54 -11.98 -14.91 -4.44
C TRP A 54 -11.56 -16.36 -4.16
N PRO A 55 -11.98 -17.34 -4.98
CA PRO A 55 -11.71 -18.76 -4.74
C PRO A 55 -10.23 -19.11 -4.58
N TYR A 56 -9.34 -18.40 -5.29
CA TYR A 56 -7.90 -18.63 -5.24
C TYR A 56 -7.18 -17.81 -4.15
N ALA A 57 -7.84 -16.83 -3.54
CA ALA A 57 -7.24 -15.93 -2.57
C ALA A 57 -7.19 -16.51 -1.15
N SER A 58 -7.98 -17.55 -0.86
CA SER A 58 -7.97 -18.22 0.43
C SER A 58 -8.09 -19.74 0.33
N THR A 59 -7.61 -20.43 1.36
CA THR A 59 -7.78 -21.89 1.54
C THR A 59 -8.03 -22.22 3.01
N ARG A 60 -8.45 -23.46 3.29
CA ARG A 60 -8.52 -24.05 4.64
C ARG A 60 -7.29 -24.89 4.98
N ASP A 61 -6.43 -25.13 4.00
CA ASP A 61 -5.17 -25.85 4.20
C ASP A 61 -4.08 -24.90 4.65
N LYS A 62 -3.26 -25.31 5.61
CA LYS A 62 -2.08 -24.53 6.00
C LYS A 62 -1.02 -24.66 4.92
N ASP A 63 -0.80 -23.59 4.18
CA ASP A 63 0.10 -23.55 3.02
C ASP A 63 1.18 -22.46 3.12
N HIS A 64 1.59 -22.18 4.36
CA HIS A 64 2.69 -21.25 4.64
C HIS A 64 4.05 -21.94 4.53
N ARG A 65 5.09 -21.17 4.21
CA ARG A 65 6.49 -21.65 4.23
C ARG A 65 7.05 -21.73 5.66
N PRO A 66 8.18 -22.43 5.88
CA PRO A 66 8.87 -22.41 7.15
C PRO A 66 9.39 -21.01 7.53
N THR A 67 9.27 -20.62 8.81
CA THR A 67 9.70 -19.31 9.31
C THR A 67 11.15 -18.97 8.97
N LYS A 68 12.06 -19.95 9.07
CA LYS A 68 13.48 -19.76 8.76
C LYS A 68 13.72 -19.38 7.30
N LEU A 69 13.01 -20.04 6.37
CA LEU A 69 13.09 -19.72 4.95
C LEU A 69 12.63 -18.28 4.70
N VAL A 70 11.49 -17.90 5.30
CA VAL A 70 10.96 -16.54 5.20
C VAL A 70 12.00 -15.51 5.65
N MET A 71 12.62 -15.73 6.82
CA MET A 71 13.65 -14.83 7.36
C MET A 71 14.90 -14.76 6.48
N SER A 72 15.44 -15.88 6.00
CA SER A 72 16.60 -15.87 5.10
C SER A 72 16.31 -15.14 3.79
N THR A 73 15.09 -15.23 3.27
CA THR A 73 14.69 -14.50 2.07
C THR A 73 14.54 -13.00 2.35
N LEU A 74 14.05 -12.58 3.52
CA LEU A 74 14.07 -11.16 3.91
C LEU A 74 15.49 -10.60 3.84
N ASP A 75 16.47 -11.36 4.35
CA ASP A 75 17.87 -10.97 4.38
C ASP A 75 18.46 -10.88 2.96
N GLU A 76 18.17 -11.86 2.10
CA GLU A 76 18.63 -11.86 0.72
C GLU A 76 18.04 -10.71 -0.10
N ILE A 77 16.75 -10.39 0.09
CA ILE A 77 16.13 -9.22 -0.55
C ILE A 77 16.86 -7.94 -0.12
N LYS A 78 17.10 -7.78 1.18
CA LYS A 78 17.81 -6.60 1.70
C LYS A 78 19.23 -6.51 1.16
N ARG A 79 19.93 -7.64 1.02
CA ARG A 79 21.28 -7.71 0.45
C ARG A 79 21.29 -7.21 -1.00
N GLN A 80 20.45 -7.78 -1.87
CA GLN A 80 20.36 -7.36 -3.28
C GLN A 80 19.88 -5.92 -3.45
N ALA A 81 18.98 -5.44 -2.59
CA ALA A 81 18.51 -4.06 -2.62
C ALA A 81 19.62 -3.07 -2.23
N ARG A 82 20.48 -3.42 -1.26
CA ARG A 82 21.63 -2.59 -0.86
C ARG A 82 22.68 -2.48 -1.95
N GLU A 83 22.91 -3.56 -2.71
CA GLU A 83 23.79 -3.53 -3.89
C GLU A 83 23.29 -2.55 -4.97
N ARG A 84 22.00 -2.21 -4.94
CA ARG A 84 21.34 -1.25 -5.85
C ARG A 84 21.11 0.12 -5.20
N GLY A 85 21.76 0.40 -4.07
CA GLY A 85 21.73 1.70 -3.41
C GLY A 85 20.50 1.95 -2.52
N PHE A 86 19.69 0.93 -2.22
CA PHE A 86 18.57 1.06 -1.29
C PHE A 86 18.96 0.64 0.13
N ASN A 87 18.74 1.52 1.11
CA ASN A 87 18.90 1.16 2.52
C ASN A 87 17.70 1.57 3.39
N SER A 88 16.59 1.91 2.76
CA SER A 88 15.27 2.02 3.39
C SER A 88 14.37 0.89 2.93
N PHE A 89 13.58 0.31 3.84
CA PHE A 89 12.76 -0.86 3.54
C PHE A 89 11.30 -0.68 3.95
N HIS A 90 10.40 -1.21 3.12
CA HIS A 90 8.99 -1.40 3.44
C HIS A 90 8.57 -2.83 3.14
N PHE A 91 8.19 -3.57 4.17
CA PHE A 91 7.63 -4.92 4.02
C PHE A 91 6.15 -4.92 4.34
N SER A 92 5.33 -5.38 3.40
CA SER A 92 3.89 -5.52 3.55
C SER A 92 3.51 -7.00 3.54
N PHE A 93 2.97 -7.50 4.65
CA PHE A 93 2.53 -8.89 4.78
C PHE A 93 1.01 -9.00 4.62
N SER A 94 0.57 -9.93 3.77
CA SER A 94 -0.83 -10.23 3.49
C SER A 94 -1.00 -11.73 3.17
N GLY A 95 -2.07 -12.10 2.47
CA GLY A 95 -2.41 -13.48 2.13
C GLY A 95 -3.85 -13.77 2.49
N GLY A 96 -4.14 -15.00 2.92
CA GLY A 96 -5.40 -15.36 3.57
C GLY A 96 -5.60 -14.57 4.86
N GLU A 97 -5.01 -15.04 5.95
CA GLU A 97 -4.85 -14.26 7.18
C GLU A 97 -3.40 -14.37 7.66
N PRO A 98 -2.56 -13.34 7.49
CA PRO A 98 -1.12 -13.44 7.77
C PRO A 98 -0.82 -13.73 9.25
N THR A 99 -1.70 -13.33 10.18
CA THR A 99 -1.52 -13.62 11.61
C THR A 99 -1.65 -15.10 11.96
N MET A 100 -2.14 -15.93 11.03
CA MET A 100 -2.19 -17.40 11.18
C MET A 100 -0.85 -18.07 10.85
N HIS A 101 0.13 -17.35 10.31
CA HIS A 101 1.49 -17.87 10.16
C HIS A 101 2.11 -18.05 11.55
N PRO A 102 2.53 -19.26 11.96
CA PRO A 102 2.97 -19.54 13.34
C PRO A 102 4.17 -18.72 13.77
N GLY A 103 5.08 -18.40 12.83
CA GLY A 103 6.24 -17.55 13.05
C GLY A 103 6.05 -16.05 12.78
N TYR A 104 4.82 -15.52 12.62
CA TYR A 104 4.61 -14.13 12.20
C TYR A 104 5.37 -13.12 13.07
N LEU A 105 5.23 -13.21 14.40
CA LEU A 105 5.91 -12.30 15.32
C LEU A 105 7.45 -12.47 15.32
N GLU A 106 7.95 -13.67 15.01
CA GLU A 106 9.38 -13.95 14.87
C GLU A 106 9.93 -13.28 13.61
N ILE A 107 9.24 -13.40 12.48
CA ILE A 107 9.58 -12.74 11.20
C ILE A 107 9.65 -11.23 11.38
N VAL A 108 8.64 -10.64 12.04
CA VAL A 108 8.58 -9.20 12.31
C VAL A 108 9.72 -8.76 13.22
N SER A 109 10.01 -9.53 14.28
CA SER A 109 11.11 -9.24 15.20
C SER A 109 12.47 -9.36 14.50
N HIS A 110 12.65 -10.33 13.61
CA HIS A 110 13.85 -10.48 12.77
C HIS A 110 14.05 -9.25 11.87
N TYR A 111 13.00 -8.84 11.16
CA TYR A 111 13.03 -7.64 10.33
C TYR A 111 13.41 -6.38 11.11
N ALA A 112 12.84 -6.21 12.31
CA ALA A 112 13.07 -5.05 13.17
C ALA A 112 14.50 -4.96 13.74
N LYS A 113 15.19 -6.09 13.95
CA LYS A 113 16.56 -6.12 14.52
C LYS A 113 17.58 -5.37 13.67
N ASP A 114 17.37 -5.33 12.36
CA ASP A 114 18.27 -4.66 11.41
C ASP A 114 18.05 -3.12 11.34
N GLN A 115 17.20 -2.55 12.20
CA GLN A 115 16.85 -1.13 12.12
C GLN A 115 18.06 -0.18 12.19
N VAL A 116 19.06 -0.49 13.02
CA VAL A 116 20.25 0.37 13.19
C VAL A 116 21.05 0.52 11.89
N ASN A 117 21.03 -0.50 11.04
CA ASN A 117 21.72 -0.52 9.75
C ASN A 117 20.91 0.12 8.63
N CYS A 118 19.63 0.45 8.86
CA CYS A 118 18.75 1.03 7.85
C CYS A 118 18.66 2.57 7.98
N ASN A 119 18.33 3.22 6.88
CA ASN A 119 17.96 4.63 6.83
C ASN A 119 16.51 4.84 7.32
N TYR A 120 15.65 3.89 6.96
CA TYR A 120 14.25 3.82 7.35
C TYR A 120 13.75 2.39 7.25
N GLN A 121 12.80 2.04 8.10
CA GLN A 121 12.07 0.78 8.03
C GLN A 121 10.61 1.07 8.31
N SER A 122 9.75 0.55 7.47
CA SER A 122 8.33 0.42 7.77
C SER A 122 7.86 -1.01 7.55
N ILE A 123 6.78 -1.34 8.24
CA ILE A 123 6.07 -2.59 8.06
C ILE A 123 4.58 -2.30 7.91
N HIS A 124 3.93 -3.10 7.07
CA HIS A 124 2.51 -3.08 6.86
C HIS A 124 1.92 -4.48 6.96
N MET A 125 0.69 -4.59 7.47
CA MET A 125 -0.07 -5.83 7.51
C MET A 125 -1.48 -5.58 6.98
N THR A 126 -1.93 -6.40 6.03
CA THR A 126 -3.36 -6.50 5.69
C THR A 126 -3.93 -7.71 6.42
N SER A 127 -4.85 -7.50 7.34
CA SER A 127 -5.40 -8.56 8.21
C SER A 127 -6.87 -8.33 8.47
N ASN A 128 -7.64 -9.41 8.68
CA ASN A 128 -9.00 -9.35 9.22
C ASN A 128 -9.04 -8.98 10.72
N CYS A 129 -7.86 -8.78 11.33
CA CYS A 129 -7.66 -8.43 12.73
C CYS A 129 -8.40 -9.36 13.71
N SER A 130 -8.56 -10.64 13.37
CA SER A 130 -9.21 -11.64 14.23
C SER A 130 -8.46 -12.00 15.53
N PRO A 131 -7.11 -11.90 15.66
CA PRO A 131 -6.45 -12.17 16.94
C PRO A 131 -6.94 -11.30 18.09
N GLY A 132 -6.87 -11.83 19.32
CA GLY A 132 -7.22 -11.08 20.53
C GLY A 132 -6.22 -9.97 20.87
N ILE A 133 -6.60 -9.07 21.77
CA ILE A 133 -5.79 -7.90 22.14
C ILE A 133 -4.37 -8.26 22.63
N ARG A 134 -4.24 -9.38 23.36
CA ARG A 134 -2.94 -9.91 23.83
C ARG A 134 -1.96 -10.24 22.71
N TRP A 135 -2.46 -10.65 21.55
CA TRP A 135 -1.61 -10.87 20.38
C TRP A 135 -1.12 -9.54 19.81
N PHE A 136 -1.99 -8.54 19.75
CA PHE A 136 -1.65 -7.20 19.27
C PHE A 136 -0.73 -6.41 20.21
N GLU A 137 -0.76 -6.68 21.52
CA GLU A 137 0.26 -6.20 22.47
C GLU A 137 1.65 -6.71 22.06
N LYS A 138 1.78 -8.02 21.82
CA LYS A 138 3.04 -8.62 21.37
C LYS A 138 3.48 -8.09 20.01
N TYR A 139 2.53 -7.82 19.09
CA TYR A 139 2.83 -7.20 17.80
C TYR A 139 3.35 -5.76 17.96
N ALA A 140 2.74 -4.96 18.83
CA ALA A 140 3.23 -3.62 19.14
C ALA A 140 4.66 -3.66 19.71
N ASP A 141 4.96 -4.61 20.59
CA ASP A 141 6.29 -4.80 21.15
C ASP A 141 7.31 -5.27 20.10
N ALA A 142 6.95 -6.25 19.28
CA ALA A 142 7.81 -6.79 18.21
C ALA A 142 8.16 -5.73 17.15
N THR A 143 7.30 -4.72 16.97
CA THR A 143 7.48 -3.66 15.97
C THR A 143 7.97 -2.34 16.55
N LYS A 144 8.26 -2.24 17.86
CA LYS A 144 8.59 -0.96 18.52
C LYS A 144 9.81 -0.25 17.93
N ALA A 145 10.79 -1.02 17.45
CA ALA A 145 12.00 -0.49 16.84
C ALA A 145 11.78 0.00 15.41
N ILE A 146 10.64 -0.28 14.78
CA ILE A 146 10.36 0.11 13.39
C ILE A 146 9.85 1.56 13.36
N HIS A 147 10.38 2.35 12.42
CA HIS A 147 10.06 3.78 12.28
C HIS A 147 8.59 4.06 11.97
N ARG A 148 7.91 3.15 11.25
CA ARG A 148 6.47 3.24 10.96
C ARG A 148 5.84 1.86 10.85
N VAL A 149 4.69 1.69 11.49
CA VAL A 149 3.93 0.43 11.49
C VAL A 149 2.51 0.74 11.10
N SER A 150 2.00 0.05 10.08
CA SER A 150 0.66 0.29 9.58
C SER A 150 -0.14 -1.01 9.47
N ILE A 151 -1.43 -0.95 9.72
CA ILE A 151 -2.35 -2.07 9.54
C ILE A 151 -3.50 -1.59 8.65
N THR A 152 -3.69 -2.29 7.53
CA THR A 152 -4.95 -2.26 6.80
C THR A 152 -5.85 -3.34 7.36
N ALA A 153 -6.85 -2.93 8.12
CA ALA A 153 -7.79 -3.82 8.79
C ALA A 153 -8.98 -4.12 7.86
N SER A 154 -9.06 -5.34 7.33
CA SER A 154 -10.18 -5.77 6.48
C SER A 154 -11.39 -6.05 7.35
N TYR A 155 -12.39 -5.17 7.31
CA TYR A 155 -13.62 -5.36 8.07
C TYR A 155 -14.60 -6.22 7.28
N HIS A 156 -14.95 -7.37 7.85
CA HIS A 156 -15.87 -8.34 7.28
C HIS A 156 -17.09 -8.47 8.20
N SER A 157 -18.16 -7.72 7.93
CA SER A 157 -19.36 -7.66 8.77
C SER A 157 -20.10 -8.99 8.94
N GLU A 158 -19.78 -10.00 8.13
CA GLU A 158 -20.28 -11.38 8.28
C GLU A 158 -19.66 -12.13 9.48
N PHE A 159 -18.49 -11.69 9.96
CA PHE A 159 -17.72 -12.38 11.00
C PHE A 159 -17.28 -11.47 12.15
N ALA A 160 -16.99 -10.21 11.86
CA ALA A 160 -16.44 -9.27 12.83
C ALA A 160 -17.55 -8.60 13.65
N ASP A 161 -17.38 -8.62 14.98
CA ASP A 161 -18.14 -7.76 15.88
C ASP A 161 -17.65 -6.31 15.71
N ARG A 162 -18.56 -5.43 15.27
CA ARG A 162 -18.27 -4.04 14.91
C ARG A 162 -17.59 -3.26 16.04
N ALA A 163 -18.08 -3.39 17.28
CA ALA A 163 -17.57 -2.65 18.43
C ALA A 163 -16.20 -3.17 18.87
N LYS A 164 -16.06 -4.49 19.00
CA LYS A 164 -14.77 -5.12 19.37
C LYS A 164 -13.69 -4.87 18.33
N PHE A 165 -14.07 -4.84 17.05
CA PHE A 165 -13.15 -4.48 15.97
C PHE A 165 -12.67 -3.05 16.11
N ARG A 166 -13.57 -2.07 16.25
CA ARG A 166 -13.22 -0.66 16.50
C ARG A 166 -12.30 -0.50 17.72
N ASP A 167 -12.65 -1.07 18.87
CA ASP A 167 -11.91 -0.87 20.12
C ASP A 167 -10.46 -1.35 19.99
N LYS A 168 -10.26 -2.45 19.26
CA LYS A 168 -8.93 -2.99 18.95
C LYS A 168 -8.12 -2.05 18.05
N LEU A 169 -8.76 -1.43 17.06
CA LEU A 169 -8.10 -0.46 16.17
C LEU A 169 -7.74 0.84 16.90
N VAL A 170 -8.62 1.32 17.80
CA VAL A 170 -8.33 2.46 18.67
C VAL A 170 -7.13 2.16 19.59
N PHE A 171 -7.11 0.98 20.21
CA PHE A 171 -5.95 0.53 21.00
C PHE A 171 -4.65 0.55 20.18
N LEU A 172 -4.68 0.07 18.93
CA LEU A 172 -3.52 0.08 18.05
C LEU A 172 -3.05 1.50 17.73
N GLN A 173 -3.97 2.44 17.46
CA GLN A 173 -3.63 3.85 17.26
C GLN A 173 -2.91 4.45 18.49
N GLY A 174 -3.36 4.13 19.70
CA GLY A 174 -2.70 4.53 20.96
C GLY A 174 -1.29 3.97 21.14
N ARG A 175 -0.90 2.95 20.36
CA ARG A 175 0.47 2.38 20.30
C ARG A 175 1.29 2.91 19.13
N ASP A 176 0.91 4.05 18.57
CA ASP A 176 1.48 4.64 17.35
C ASP A 176 1.55 3.63 16.19
N ILE A 177 0.46 2.86 16.01
CA ILE A 177 0.26 2.01 14.84
C ILE A 177 -0.80 2.69 13.98
N GLN A 178 -0.44 2.97 12.72
CA GLN A 178 -1.37 3.61 11.80
C GLN A 178 -2.39 2.60 11.30
N VAL A 179 -3.67 2.96 11.33
CA VAL A 179 -4.76 2.06 10.97
C VAL A 179 -5.64 2.68 9.91
N THR A 180 -5.97 1.88 8.90
CA THR A 180 -7.00 2.17 7.91
C THR A 180 -7.86 0.92 7.72
N ILE A 181 -9.18 1.06 7.69
CA ILE A 181 -10.09 -0.05 7.44
C ILE A 181 -10.31 -0.19 5.93
N ASN A 182 -10.22 -1.40 5.40
CA ASN A 182 -10.74 -1.70 4.07
C ASN A 182 -12.13 -2.33 4.20
N MET A 183 -13.11 -1.78 3.48
CA MET A 183 -14.47 -2.31 3.41
C MET A 183 -14.85 -2.61 1.97
N VAL A 184 -15.18 -3.87 1.67
CA VAL A 184 -15.77 -4.23 0.38
C VAL A 184 -17.23 -3.81 0.40
N MET A 185 -17.60 -2.87 -0.47
CA MET A 185 -18.91 -2.25 -0.54
C MET A 185 -19.86 -3.07 -1.41
N VAL A 186 -20.41 -4.17 -0.90
CA VAL A 186 -21.34 -5.03 -1.67
C VAL A 186 -22.60 -4.22 -2.07
N PRO A 187 -23.00 -4.18 -3.36
CA PRO A 187 -24.09 -3.32 -3.84
C PRO A 187 -25.41 -3.48 -3.05
N SER A 188 -25.83 -4.73 -2.83
CA SER A 188 -27.08 -5.04 -2.11
C SER A 188 -27.05 -4.70 -0.61
N ARG A 189 -25.85 -4.47 -0.04
CA ARG A 189 -25.64 -4.15 1.38
C ARG A 189 -25.05 -2.75 1.59
N PHE A 190 -24.98 -1.94 0.54
CA PHE A 190 -24.19 -0.70 0.53
C PHE A 190 -24.58 0.25 1.67
N ASN A 191 -25.88 0.46 1.92
CA ASN A 191 -26.33 1.40 2.95
C ASN A 191 -25.90 0.97 4.36
N ALA A 192 -26.04 -0.31 4.69
CA ALA A 192 -25.59 -0.84 5.99
C ALA A 192 -24.06 -0.75 6.13
N LEU A 193 -23.31 -1.03 5.05
CA LEU A 193 -21.86 -0.88 5.05
C LEU A 193 -21.42 0.58 5.14
N TRP A 194 -22.19 1.50 4.57
CA TRP A 194 -21.95 2.94 4.69
C TRP A 194 -22.16 3.43 6.13
N GLU A 195 -23.19 2.94 6.83
CA GLU A 195 -23.39 3.21 8.26
C GLU A 195 -22.24 2.69 9.12
N ASP A 196 -21.74 1.48 8.82
CA ASP A 196 -20.54 0.94 9.48
C ASP A 196 -19.30 1.81 9.21
N ALA A 197 -19.13 2.30 7.97
CA ALA A 197 -18.04 3.20 7.62
C ALA A 197 -18.11 4.53 8.39
N LEU A 198 -19.30 5.13 8.50
CA LEU A 198 -19.52 6.34 9.30
C LEU A 198 -19.20 6.10 10.78
N TYR A 199 -19.65 4.98 11.35
CA TYR A 199 -19.36 4.60 12.73
C TYR A 199 -17.85 4.52 13.03
N PHE A 200 -17.07 3.96 12.11
CA PHE A 200 -15.61 3.91 12.27
C PHE A 200 -14.94 5.28 12.07
N HIS A 201 -15.43 6.07 11.10
CA HIS A 201 -14.95 7.43 10.85
C HIS A 201 -15.16 8.33 12.07
N GLU A 202 -16.35 8.31 12.66
CA GLU A 202 -16.70 9.03 13.89
C GLU A 202 -15.83 8.61 15.09
N SER A 203 -15.28 7.40 15.06
CA SER A 203 -14.34 6.90 16.07
C SER A 203 -12.89 7.36 15.82
N GLY A 204 -12.64 8.19 14.79
CA GLY A 204 -11.31 8.62 14.37
C GLY A 204 -10.50 7.49 13.72
N ILE A 205 -11.11 6.73 12.82
CA ILE A 205 -10.43 5.66 12.07
C ILE A 205 -10.67 5.89 10.58
N ASN A 206 -9.59 5.87 9.79
CA ASN A 206 -9.71 6.00 8.34
C ASN A 206 -10.43 4.79 7.74
N VAL A 207 -11.30 5.01 6.77
CA VAL A 207 -12.00 3.95 6.03
C VAL A 207 -11.75 4.10 4.52
N THR A 208 -11.37 3.03 3.87
CA THR A 208 -11.25 2.93 2.41
C THR A 208 -12.40 2.07 1.89
N LEU A 209 -13.23 2.68 1.05
CA LEU A 209 -14.40 2.05 0.44
C LEU A 209 -13.96 1.38 -0.86
N LYS A 210 -13.98 0.05 -0.89
CA LYS A 210 -13.58 -0.74 -2.06
C LYS A 210 -14.82 -1.24 -2.79
N PRO A 211 -15.01 -0.92 -4.07
CA PRO A 211 -16.03 -1.59 -4.85
C PRO A 211 -15.74 -3.09 -4.91
N GLN A 212 -16.80 -3.90 -4.92
CA GLN A 212 -16.72 -5.33 -5.10
C GLN A 212 -16.25 -5.63 -6.52
N SER A 213 -15.23 -6.46 -6.65
CA SER A 213 -14.80 -7.01 -7.93
C SER A 213 -15.54 -8.32 -8.22
N ASN A 214 -15.65 -8.67 -9.50
CA ASN A 214 -16.13 -9.98 -9.92
C ASN A 214 -15.21 -11.11 -9.40
N GLU A 215 -15.64 -12.36 -9.61
CA GLU A 215 -14.97 -13.57 -9.07
C GLU A 215 -13.52 -13.73 -9.52
N ASN A 216 -13.16 -13.12 -10.65
CA ASN A 216 -11.81 -13.17 -11.23
C ASN A 216 -10.97 -11.91 -10.91
N ALA A 217 -11.47 -11.00 -10.08
CA ALA A 217 -10.83 -9.73 -9.75
C ALA A 217 -10.46 -8.83 -10.96
N THR A 218 -11.17 -8.98 -12.08
CA THR A 218 -10.84 -8.27 -13.33
C THR A 218 -11.64 -6.99 -13.52
N GLN A 219 -12.84 -6.90 -12.94
CA GLN A 219 -13.77 -5.79 -13.14
C GLN A 219 -14.60 -5.55 -11.87
N VAL A 220 -15.08 -4.32 -11.69
CA VAL A 220 -16.09 -3.98 -10.67
C VAL A 220 -17.43 -4.60 -11.08
N VAL A 221 -18.17 -5.17 -10.12
CA VAL A 221 -19.50 -5.73 -10.38
C VAL A 221 -20.50 -4.64 -10.78
N GLU A 222 -21.50 -5.00 -11.58
CA GLU A 222 -22.62 -4.13 -11.89
C GLU A 222 -23.54 -3.94 -10.66
N GLY A 223 -24.50 -3.01 -10.78
CA GLY A 223 -25.55 -2.81 -9.77
C GLY A 223 -25.29 -1.69 -8.75
N TYR A 224 -24.21 -0.93 -8.88
CA TYR A 224 -24.04 0.30 -8.11
C TYR A 224 -24.91 1.43 -8.66
N ALA A 225 -25.67 2.09 -7.79
CA ALA A 225 -26.31 3.37 -8.13
C ALA A 225 -25.25 4.47 -8.28
N GLU A 226 -25.55 5.51 -9.07
CA GLU A 226 -24.62 6.62 -9.33
C GLU A 226 -24.13 7.28 -8.02
N GLU A 227 -25.03 7.47 -7.06
CA GLU A 227 -24.71 8.02 -5.73
C GLU A 227 -23.75 7.13 -4.92
N GLN A 228 -23.85 5.80 -5.06
CA GLN A 228 -22.93 4.88 -4.40
C GLN A 228 -21.52 5.01 -4.97
N LEU A 229 -21.41 5.17 -6.30
CA LEU A 229 -20.14 5.43 -6.98
C LEU A 229 -19.55 6.77 -6.53
N ARG A 230 -20.36 7.84 -6.46
CA ARG A 230 -19.92 9.16 -5.96
C ARG A 230 -19.35 9.09 -4.55
N ARG A 231 -20.00 8.33 -3.64
CA ARG A 231 -19.51 8.07 -2.29
C ARG A 231 -18.17 7.35 -2.27
N MET A 232 -18.00 6.31 -3.07
CA MET A 232 -16.71 5.61 -3.15
C MET A 232 -15.61 6.50 -3.76
N GLN A 233 -15.97 7.37 -4.70
CA GLN A 233 -15.03 8.27 -5.38
C GLN A 233 -14.55 9.44 -4.52
N ASN A 234 -15.40 9.98 -3.63
CA ASN A 234 -15.12 11.24 -2.92
C ASN A 234 -15.19 11.13 -1.40
N GLY A 235 -15.81 10.06 -0.88
CA GLY A 235 -15.97 9.85 0.56
C GLY A 235 -14.70 9.32 1.23
N MET A 236 -14.69 9.46 2.56
CA MET A 236 -13.71 8.92 3.50
C MET A 236 -12.26 9.25 3.12
N PRO A 237 -11.89 10.55 3.02
CA PRO A 237 -10.51 10.97 2.79
C PRO A 237 -9.59 10.48 3.92
N GLN A 238 -8.32 10.17 3.60
CA GLN A 238 -7.36 9.78 4.64
C GLN A 238 -7.02 10.99 5.52
N ARG A 239 -7.12 10.85 6.84
CA ARG A 239 -6.76 11.86 7.84
C ARG A 239 -5.67 11.35 8.79
N GLN A 240 -5.09 12.26 9.58
CA GLN A 240 -4.01 11.95 10.54
C GLN A 240 -4.51 11.43 11.88
N TYR A 241 -5.56 10.60 11.91
CA TYR A 241 -6.23 10.21 13.16
C TYR A 241 -5.31 9.58 14.22
N THR A 242 -4.35 8.75 13.81
CA THR A 242 -3.37 8.20 14.77
C THR A 242 -2.57 9.31 15.46
N GLN A 243 -2.11 10.31 14.71
CA GLN A 243 -1.35 11.43 15.26
C GLN A 243 -2.23 12.28 16.17
N SER A 244 -3.44 12.63 15.72
CA SER A 244 -4.42 13.39 16.52
C SER A 244 -4.77 12.67 17.82
N ARG A 245 -4.87 11.33 17.81
CA ARG A 245 -5.12 10.54 19.02
C ARG A 245 -3.94 10.59 19.99
N LEU A 246 -2.72 10.38 19.51
CA LEU A 246 -1.52 10.47 20.34
C LEU A 246 -1.38 11.86 20.98
N GLU A 247 -1.67 12.92 20.22
CA GLU A 247 -1.68 14.30 20.71
C GLU A 247 -2.77 14.52 21.78
N ALA A 248 -4.00 14.08 21.52
CA ALA A 248 -5.11 14.19 22.47
C ALA A 248 -4.86 13.43 23.77
N GLU A 249 -4.20 12.27 23.69
CA GLU A 249 -3.83 11.43 24.84
C GLU A 249 -2.48 11.85 25.47
N SER A 250 -1.83 12.91 24.97
CA SER A 250 -0.50 13.35 25.40
C SER A 250 0.58 12.27 25.36
N VAL A 251 0.44 11.30 24.46
CA VAL A 251 1.38 10.18 24.26
C VAL A 251 2.43 10.58 23.23
N LYS A 252 3.70 10.57 23.63
CA LYS A 252 4.82 10.71 22.68
C LYS A 252 5.15 9.36 22.05
N SER A 253 5.25 9.33 20.73
CA SER A 253 5.72 8.13 20.02
C SER A 253 7.14 7.75 20.47
N ALA A 254 7.31 6.49 20.85
CA ALA A 254 8.60 5.89 21.19
C ALA A 254 9.36 5.38 19.96
N ARG A 255 8.79 5.51 18.75
CA ARG A 255 9.41 5.02 17.52
C ARG A 255 10.63 5.87 17.13
N PRO A 256 11.68 5.25 16.57
CA PRO A 256 12.86 6.00 16.13
C PRO A 256 12.53 6.97 14.99
N LYS A 257 13.30 8.06 14.90
CA LYS A 257 13.21 9.01 13.79
C LYS A 257 14.00 8.48 12.58
N SER A 258 13.44 8.70 11.39
CA SER A 258 14.08 8.37 10.12
C SER A 258 15.39 9.15 9.96
N LYS A 259 16.45 8.52 9.43
CA LYS A 259 17.69 9.21 9.07
C LYS A 259 17.49 10.14 7.86
N VAL A 260 16.50 9.83 7.02
CA VAL A 260 16.12 10.61 5.83
C VAL A 260 14.82 11.37 6.10
N VAL A 261 14.86 12.69 5.97
CA VAL A 261 13.69 13.58 6.04
C VAL A 261 13.17 13.78 4.62
N LEU A 262 11.90 13.46 4.38
CA LEU A 262 11.25 13.76 3.09
C LEU A 262 11.12 15.28 2.93
N PRO A 263 11.23 15.84 1.72
CA PRO A 263 10.82 17.21 1.44
C PRO A 263 9.31 17.33 1.73
N ARG A 264 8.98 17.86 2.92
CA ARG A 264 7.63 17.79 3.51
C ARG A 264 6.73 18.98 3.14
N ASP A 265 7.17 19.88 2.26
CA ASP A 265 7.10 21.28 2.66
C ASP A 265 6.12 22.25 1.96
N GLU A 266 5.27 21.86 1.01
CA GLU A 266 4.27 22.84 0.50
C GLU A 266 2.82 22.39 0.67
N VAL A 267 2.44 21.21 0.18
CA VAL A 267 1.04 20.75 0.27
C VAL A 267 0.62 20.44 1.71
N ASP A 268 1.50 19.79 2.49
CA ASP A 268 1.24 19.49 3.90
C ASP A 268 1.30 20.78 4.77
N ARG A 269 2.00 21.84 4.33
CA ARG A 269 2.04 23.16 5.01
C ARG A 269 0.77 23.99 4.73
N LEU A 270 0.29 24.01 3.49
CA LEU A 270 -0.94 24.72 3.09
C LEU A 270 -2.18 24.21 3.84
N GLY A 271 -2.28 22.89 4.05
CA GLY A 271 -3.39 22.29 4.82
C GLY A 271 -3.37 22.65 6.31
N ARG A 272 -2.19 22.82 6.92
CA ARG A 272 -2.07 23.18 8.35
C ARG A 272 -2.38 24.65 8.63
N ALA A 273 -2.16 25.54 7.66
CA ALA A 273 -2.28 26.99 7.85
C ALA A 273 -3.73 27.51 7.96
N LYS A 274 -4.76 26.69 7.70
CA LYS A 274 -6.16 27.13 7.61
C LYS A 274 -7.15 26.44 8.56
N GLY A 275 -6.70 25.64 9.53
CA GLY A 275 -7.60 25.08 10.57
C GLY A 275 -8.64 24.05 10.08
N ILE A 276 -8.42 23.42 8.93
CA ILE A 276 -9.27 22.37 8.32
C ILE A 276 -8.45 21.05 8.27
N PRO A 277 -9.03 19.83 8.48
CA PRO A 277 -8.24 18.62 8.75
C PRO A 277 -7.35 18.22 7.56
N SER A 278 -6.03 18.17 7.71
CA SER A 278 -5.09 17.89 6.61
C SER A 278 -5.31 16.48 5.99
N GLN A 279 -6.04 16.40 4.88
CA GLN A 279 -6.16 15.19 4.06
C GLN A 279 -4.76 14.73 3.65
N ILE A 280 -4.45 13.44 3.86
CA ILE A 280 -3.13 12.88 3.57
C ILE A 280 -3.06 12.52 2.09
N MET A 281 -2.25 13.25 1.33
CA MET A 281 -1.92 12.92 -0.06
C MET A 281 -0.73 11.97 -0.13
N GLN A 282 -0.96 10.73 -0.58
CA GLN A 282 0.05 9.66 -0.63
C GLN A 282 0.74 9.54 -1.98
N VAL A 283 0.05 9.92 -3.05
CA VAL A 283 0.48 9.79 -4.44
C VAL A 283 0.69 11.19 -5.02
N GLU A 284 1.77 11.32 -5.78
CA GLU A 284 2.03 12.47 -6.64
C GLU A 284 2.00 12.02 -8.10
N LEU A 285 1.37 12.82 -8.94
CA LEU A 285 1.41 12.73 -10.38
C LEU A 285 2.02 14.01 -10.93
N THR A 286 2.71 13.95 -12.06
CA THR A 286 3.27 15.12 -12.74
C THR A 286 2.86 15.06 -14.20
N ASP A 287 2.25 16.12 -14.69
CA ASP A 287 1.90 16.22 -16.11
C ASP A 287 3.10 16.60 -16.98
N GLU A 288 2.92 16.56 -18.29
CA GLU A 288 3.96 16.88 -19.28
C GLU A 288 4.55 18.29 -19.14
N SER A 289 3.83 19.24 -18.53
CA SER A 289 4.34 20.59 -18.26
C SER A 289 5.22 20.67 -17.02
N GLY A 290 5.26 19.59 -16.22
CA GLY A 290 5.95 19.55 -14.93
C GLY A 290 5.06 19.95 -13.75
N TYR A 291 3.77 20.17 -13.95
CA TYR A 291 2.87 20.58 -12.87
C TYR A 291 2.44 19.38 -12.01
N PRO A 292 2.50 19.48 -10.67
CA PRO A 292 2.19 18.38 -9.77
C PRO A 292 0.69 18.28 -9.43
N TRP A 293 0.18 17.05 -9.40
CA TRP A 293 -1.16 16.66 -8.98
C TRP A 293 -1.09 15.64 -7.86
N TYR A 294 -2.15 15.49 -7.07
CA TYR A 294 -2.12 14.68 -5.85
C TYR A 294 -3.32 13.74 -5.73
N MET A 295 -3.07 12.61 -5.05
CA MET A 295 -4.13 11.70 -4.68
C MET A 295 -3.86 11.04 -3.32
N ASP A 296 -4.91 10.90 -2.53
CA ASP A 296 -4.85 10.38 -1.16
C ASP A 296 -4.62 8.87 -1.11
N GLN A 297 -5.14 8.12 -2.08
CA GLN A 297 -5.10 6.66 -2.10
C GLN A 297 -4.90 6.12 -3.53
N ALA A 298 -3.97 5.18 -3.70
CA ALA A 298 -3.72 4.54 -5.00
C ALA A 298 -4.90 3.65 -5.46
N GLU A 299 -5.74 3.21 -4.53
CA GLU A 299 -6.99 2.50 -4.79
C GLU A 299 -7.94 3.27 -5.73
N ARG A 300 -7.94 4.61 -5.65
CA ARG A 300 -8.80 5.45 -6.49
C ARG A 300 -8.42 5.41 -7.97
N PHE A 301 -7.21 5.01 -8.33
CA PHE A 301 -6.80 4.87 -9.75
C PHE A 301 -7.75 4.01 -10.57
N ASN A 302 -8.25 2.91 -9.98
CA ASN A 302 -9.19 2.03 -10.67
C ASN A 302 -10.54 2.72 -10.91
N ALA A 303 -10.97 3.60 -10.01
CA ALA A 303 -12.21 4.38 -10.18
C ALA A 303 -12.10 5.44 -11.29
N PHE A 304 -10.88 5.89 -11.61
CA PHE A 304 -10.60 6.83 -12.71
C PHE A 304 -10.05 6.16 -13.97
N ALA A 305 -9.98 4.81 -14.02
CA ALA A 305 -9.36 4.05 -15.09
C ALA A 305 -7.89 4.45 -15.41
N PHE A 306 -7.18 5.07 -14.44
CA PHE A 306 -5.78 5.46 -14.57
C PHE A 306 -4.86 4.31 -14.12
N ASN A 307 -4.85 3.23 -14.89
CA ASN A 307 -4.11 2.02 -14.55
C ASN A 307 -3.44 1.33 -15.77
N ARG A 308 -3.38 2.01 -16.92
CA ARG A 308 -2.80 1.50 -18.17
C ARG A 308 -1.42 2.11 -18.37
N PHE A 309 -0.40 1.36 -17.98
CA PHE A 309 1.01 1.79 -18.01
C PHE A 309 1.84 1.00 -19.02
N GLU A 310 1.24 0.30 -19.96
CA GLU A 310 1.98 -0.42 -21.00
C GLU A 310 2.93 0.52 -21.74
N GLY A 311 4.19 0.08 -21.92
CA GLY A 311 5.28 0.87 -22.47
C GLY A 311 5.94 1.84 -21.49
N TRP A 312 5.30 2.23 -20.38
CA TRP A 312 5.91 3.13 -19.40
C TRP A 312 7.11 2.47 -18.74
N GLU A 313 8.14 3.27 -18.47
CA GLU A 313 9.26 2.83 -17.68
C GLU A 313 8.83 2.69 -16.22
N CYS A 314 8.99 1.50 -15.67
CA CYS A 314 8.48 1.13 -14.36
C CYS A 314 9.60 0.60 -13.48
N SER A 315 9.73 1.18 -12.29
CA SER A 315 10.78 0.80 -11.33
C SER A 315 10.50 -0.52 -10.59
N SER A 316 9.34 -1.15 -10.82
CA SER A 316 9.02 -2.49 -10.32
C SER A 316 10.03 -3.53 -10.82
N GLY A 317 10.54 -4.37 -9.92
CA GLY A 317 11.64 -5.33 -10.16
C GLY A 317 13.02 -4.78 -9.81
N PHE A 318 13.22 -3.46 -9.94
CA PHE A 318 14.43 -2.75 -9.50
C PHE A 318 14.32 -2.29 -8.04
N ARG A 319 13.17 -1.71 -7.66
CA ARG A 319 12.92 -1.16 -6.31
C ARG A 319 11.76 -1.80 -5.57
N SER A 320 11.15 -2.82 -6.17
CA SER A 320 10.08 -3.57 -5.52
C SER A 320 9.99 -4.98 -6.06
N LEU A 321 9.41 -5.85 -5.24
CA LEU A 321 9.05 -7.22 -5.64
C LEU A 321 7.79 -7.68 -4.91
N VAL A 322 7.21 -8.76 -5.42
CA VAL A 322 6.10 -9.48 -4.81
C VAL A 322 6.44 -10.95 -4.69
N ILE A 323 6.10 -11.55 -3.54
CA ILE A 323 6.20 -12.99 -3.31
C ILE A 323 4.80 -13.53 -3.03
N ARG A 324 4.44 -14.61 -3.72
CA ARG A 324 3.12 -15.24 -3.60
C ARG A 324 3.26 -16.68 -3.11
N GLU A 325 2.81 -16.94 -1.90
CA GLU A 325 2.60 -18.31 -1.45
C GLU A 325 1.31 -18.89 -2.03
N PRO A 326 1.23 -20.22 -2.20
CA PRO A 326 2.26 -21.23 -1.88
C PRO A 326 3.30 -21.43 -2.98
N ASP A 327 3.15 -20.74 -4.11
CA ASP A 327 3.94 -20.93 -5.32
C ASP A 327 5.42 -20.57 -5.14
N GLY A 328 5.75 -19.62 -4.26
CA GLY A 328 7.14 -19.26 -3.93
C GLY A 328 7.87 -18.46 -5.01
N HIS A 329 7.25 -18.22 -6.16
CA HIS A 329 7.80 -17.36 -7.20
C HIS A 329 7.88 -15.91 -6.76
N ILE A 330 9.01 -15.30 -7.07
CA ILE A 330 9.29 -13.89 -6.84
C ILE A 330 9.08 -13.15 -8.16
N LYS A 331 8.22 -12.15 -8.17
CA LYS A 331 7.88 -11.37 -9.37
C LYS A 331 8.15 -9.89 -9.12
N ARG A 332 8.31 -9.11 -10.19
CA ARG A 332 8.46 -7.65 -10.09
C ARG A 332 7.22 -7.00 -9.44
N SER A 333 6.02 -7.49 -9.76
CA SER A 333 4.73 -6.97 -9.28
C SER A 333 3.62 -8.03 -9.37
N TYR A 334 2.47 -7.79 -8.71
CA TYR A 334 1.37 -8.76 -8.62
C TYR A 334 0.64 -8.96 -9.96
N SER A 335 0.40 -7.86 -10.66
CA SER A 335 -0.41 -7.81 -11.88
C SER A 335 0.42 -8.03 -13.16
N CYS A 336 1.74 -8.16 -13.05
CA CYS A 336 2.64 -8.16 -14.20
C CYS A 336 2.63 -9.48 -14.98
N ASN A 337 2.63 -9.37 -16.30
CA ASN A 337 2.75 -10.50 -17.25
C ASN A 337 4.20 -10.94 -17.47
N ASP A 338 5.17 -10.27 -16.83
CA ASP A 338 6.59 -10.61 -16.91
C ASP A 338 6.89 -11.99 -16.29
N GLU A 339 7.97 -12.61 -16.79
CA GLU A 339 8.54 -13.80 -16.16
C GLU A 339 8.94 -13.52 -14.70
N PRO A 340 8.86 -14.52 -13.81
CA PRO A 340 9.36 -14.39 -12.46
C PRO A 340 10.84 -13.98 -12.43
N LEU A 341 11.21 -13.17 -11.43
CA LEU A 341 12.60 -12.82 -11.09
C LEU A 341 13.38 -14.04 -10.56
N GLY A 342 12.66 -15.08 -10.14
CA GLY A 342 13.17 -16.33 -9.63
C GLY A 342 12.21 -16.95 -8.63
N HIS A 343 12.74 -17.79 -7.75
CA HIS A 343 11.96 -18.55 -6.79
C HIS A 343 12.65 -18.55 -5.42
N ILE A 344 11.85 -18.50 -4.35
CA ILE A 344 12.34 -18.35 -2.98
C ILE A 344 13.30 -19.47 -2.54
N GLU A 345 13.14 -20.68 -3.08
CA GLU A 345 13.97 -21.85 -2.72
C GLU A 345 15.20 -22.05 -3.60
N THR A 346 15.19 -21.53 -4.83
CA THR A 346 16.27 -21.77 -5.82
C THR A 346 17.07 -20.52 -6.16
N GLY A 347 16.68 -19.35 -5.64
CA GLY A 347 17.30 -18.07 -5.90
C GLY A 347 16.50 -17.19 -6.87
N PHE A 348 16.80 -15.89 -6.83
CA PHE A 348 16.19 -14.85 -7.64
C PHE A 348 17.17 -13.70 -7.86
N GLN A 349 16.93 -12.89 -8.87
CA GLN A 349 17.74 -11.72 -9.19
C GLN A 349 16.85 -10.50 -9.42
N LEU A 350 17.10 -9.42 -8.68
CA LEU A 350 16.45 -8.12 -8.94
C LEU A 350 16.96 -7.51 -10.26
N PHE A 351 16.14 -6.67 -10.88
CA PHE A 351 16.59 -5.88 -12.02
C PHE A 351 17.66 -4.88 -11.60
N ASP A 352 18.56 -4.52 -12.51
CA ASP A 352 19.61 -3.53 -12.26
C ASP A 352 19.17 -2.09 -12.58
N ARG A 353 18.02 -1.94 -13.24
CA ARG A 353 17.42 -0.67 -13.64
C ARG A 353 15.90 -0.82 -13.82
N PRO A 354 15.13 0.29 -13.88
CA PRO A 354 13.75 0.26 -14.33
C PRO A 354 13.61 -0.37 -15.72
N GLU A 355 12.51 -1.08 -15.93
CA GLU A 355 12.25 -1.77 -17.20
C GLU A 355 10.85 -1.38 -17.72
N PRO A 356 10.65 -1.28 -19.05
CA PRO A 356 9.36 -1.01 -19.65
C PRO A 356 8.28 -2.01 -19.18
N CYS A 357 7.08 -1.50 -18.94
CA CYS A 357 5.93 -2.32 -18.57
C CYS A 357 5.36 -3.02 -19.81
N LYS A 358 5.23 -4.35 -19.74
CA LYS A 358 4.61 -5.18 -20.81
C LYS A 358 3.16 -5.58 -20.50
N THR A 359 2.60 -5.02 -19.43
CA THR A 359 1.28 -5.39 -18.91
C THR A 359 0.25 -4.35 -19.31
N LYS A 360 -0.87 -4.79 -19.90
CA LYS A 360 -1.95 -3.93 -20.40
C LYS A 360 -2.58 -3.06 -19.31
N SER A 361 -2.79 -3.61 -18.12
CA SER A 361 -3.39 -2.91 -16.99
C SER A 361 -2.83 -3.38 -15.64
N CYS A 362 -2.76 -2.44 -14.70
CA CYS A 362 -2.21 -2.63 -13.36
C CYS A 362 -3.34 -2.55 -12.32
N VAL A 363 -3.87 -3.70 -11.90
CA VAL A 363 -5.09 -3.75 -11.07
C VAL A 363 -4.82 -3.64 -9.56
N SER A 364 -3.63 -4.02 -9.12
CA SER A 364 -3.22 -3.94 -7.72
C SER A 364 -2.77 -2.52 -7.35
N SER A 365 -3.34 -1.93 -6.29
CA SER A 365 -2.91 -0.61 -5.79
C SER A 365 -1.44 -0.60 -5.32
N ALA A 366 -0.94 -1.74 -4.85
CA ALA A 366 0.47 -1.92 -4.46
C ALA A 366 1.41 -1.80 -5.66
N ASP A 367 0.97 -2.20 -6.85
CA ASP A 367 1.72 -2.08 -8.10
C ASP A 367 1.54 -0.68 -8.71
N SER A 368 0.32 -0.13 -8.71
CA SER A 368 0.00 1.14 -9.36
C SER A 368 0.74 2.32 -8.73
N LYS A 369 1.01 2.26 -7.42
CA LYS A 369 1.75 3.31 -6.69
C LYS A 369 3.27 3.30 -6.90
N ILE A 370 3.83 2.27 -7.52
CA ILE A 370 5.27 2.22 -7.81
C ILE A 370 5.64 3.34 -8.81
N PRO A 371 6.77 4.06 -8.64
CA PRO A 371 7.18 5.10 -9.58
C PRO A 371 7.28 4.62 -11.03
N LYS A 372 6.62 5.37 -11.90
CA LYS A 372 6.57 5.15 -13.36
C LYS A 372 6.64 6.48 -14.11
N ARG A 373 7.14 6.43 -15.34
CA ARG A 373 7.12 7.56 -16.28
C ARG A 373 6.83 7.10 -17.71
N ARG A 374 6.24 7.99 -18.51
CA ARG A 374 6.02 7.76 -19.95
C ARG A 374 7.35 7.55 -20.69
N PRO A 375 7.35 6.79 -21.79
CA PRO A 375 8.49 6.73 -22.70
C PRO A 375 8.99 8.13 -23.08
N GLY A 376 10.31 8.33 -23.06
CA GLY A 376 10.95 9.61 -23.41
C GLY A 376 10.84 10.72 -22.35
N CYS A 377 10.06 10.53 -21.28
CA CYS A 377 9.96 11.50 -20.19
C CYS A 377 11.33 11.70 -19.52
N GLN A 378 11.81 12.95 -19.47
CA GLN A 378 13.11 13.32 -18.89
C GLN A 378 13.01 13.62 -17.38
N MET A 379 11.92 13.22 -16.72
CA MET A 379 11.75 13.42 -15.29
C MET A 379 12.35 12.23 -14.50
N PRO A 380 13.08 12.49 -13.41
CA PRO A 380 13.58 11.44 -12.55
C PRO A 380 12.43 10.68 -11.86
N LEU A 381 12.58 9.36 -11.72
CA LEU A 381 11.69 8.51 -10.90
C LEU A 381 12.02 8.57 -9.41
N TRP A 382 13.20 9.06 -9.05
CA TRP A 382 13.66 9.38 -7.70
C TRP A 382 14.83 10.39 -7.75
N PRO A 383 15.16 11.12 -6.67
CA PRO A 383 16.32 12.00 -6.62
C PRO A 383 17.61 11.31 -7.03
N GLY A 384 18.31 11.86 -8.02
CA GLY A 384 19.55 11.28 -8.55
C GLY A 384 19.34 10.13 -9.56
N ASP A 385 18.11 9.88 -10.00
CA ASP A 385 17.87 8.98 -11.12
C ASP A 385 18.45 9.55 -12.43
N GLU A 386 19.34 8.81 -13.07
CA GLU A 386 19.95 9.16 -14.37
C GLU A 386 19.51 8.22 -15.50
N THR A 387 18.62 7.26 -15.21
CA THR A 387 18.25 6.20 -16.16
C THR A 387 17.54 6.71 -17.42
N TYR A 388 16.95 7.92 -17.37
CA TYR A 388 16.34 8.57 -18.53
C TYR A 388 17.37 9.15 -19.52
N GLN A 389 18.59 9.48 -19.07
CA GLN A 389 19.59 10.21 -19.88
C GLN A 389 20.15 9.41 -21.07
N GLY A 390 20.01 8.07 -21.04
CA GLY A 390 20.45 7.17 -22.12
C GLY A 390 19.38 6.86 -23.18
N SER A 391 18.10 7.04 -22.87
CA SER A 391 16.97 6.65 -23.74
C SER A 391 16.78 7.54 -24.99
N GLY A 392 17.55 8.63 -25.12
CA GLY A 392 17.51 9.56 -26.26
C GLY A 392 18.69 9.44 -27.25
N LYS A 393 19.68 8.57 -26.99
CA LYS A 393 20.86 8.38 -27.87
C LYS A 393 20.94 6.92 -28.32
N GLY A 394 20.12 6.54 -29.30
CA GLY A 394 20.07 5.16 -29.78
C GLY A 394 19.23 4.95 -31.05
N ALA A 395 19.24 5.91 -31.96
CA ALA A 395 18.85 5.70 -33.37
C ALA A 395 19.93 6.34 -34.26
N GLY A 396 21.17 5.89 -34.07
CA GLY A 396 22.32 6.29 -34.88
C GLY A 396 22.87 5.06 -35.59
N GLU A 397 22.61 5.01 -36.90
CA GLU A 397 23.33 4.24 -37.94
C GLU A 397 23.86 2.85 -37.54
N ILE A 398 23.09 1.81 -37.85
CA ILE A 398 23.68 0.53 -38.25
C ILE A 398 24.33 0.78 -39.62
N LYS A 399 25.65 0.99 -39.64
CA LYS A 399 26.41 0.85 -40.87
C LYS A 399 26.52 -0.64 -41.20
N LEU A 400 25.98 -0.98 -42.37
CA LEU A 400 26.14 -2.27 -43.05
C LEU A 400 27.62 -2.63 -43.24
#